data_AF-A0A2V8P0B9-F1
#
_entry.id   AF-A0A2V8P0B9-F1
#
_cell.length_a   1.000
_cell.length_b   1.000
_cell.length_c   1.000
_cell.angle_alpha   90.00
_cell.angle_beta   90.00
_cell.angle_gamma   90.00
#
_symmetry.space_group_name_H-M   'P 1'
#
loop_
_entity.id
_entity.type
_entity.pdbx_description
1 polymer ?
#
loop_
_entity_poly.entity_id
_entity_poly.type
_entity_poly.pdbx_seq_one_letter_code
_entity_poly.pdbx_strand_id
1 'polypeptide(L)'
;MSHLSNRLAEFIFEELSAPEMAEANEHLAQCSDCRDQVEQFQRTHAMLRALPDLDPPQRIIFAPPERPAWLRVFDWRLVAPVSAAVALIVAVLLALSPNPAPVIVSVPAPAPPTVQAQNVDYERIVSEVRQSERVWLSGELDKRDKQIQRLQGELAYYDYLQKSVLKETWDNASNIQLLAQRAESRD
;
A
#
# COMPACT_ATOMS: atom_id res chain seq x y z
N MET A 1 28.55 -36.64 2.72
CA MET A 1 27.31 -36.24 3.42
C MET A 1 26.84 -34.94 2.79
N SER A 2 25.55 -34.83 2.47
CA SER A 2 24.97 -33.62 1.87
C SER A 2 25.18 -32.42 2.79
N HIS A 3 25.54 -31.26 2.22
CA HIS A 3 25.65 -30.01 2.97
C HIS A 3 24.38 -29.71 3.77
N LEU A 4 24.53 -29.06 4.93
CA LEU A 4 23.42 -28.67 5.83
C LEU A 4 22.47 -27.64 5.21
N SER A 5 22.77 -27.09 4.04
CA SER A 5 22.04 -25.98 3.39
C SER A 5 20.53 -26.22 3.27
N ASN A 6 20.10 -27.45 3.01
CA ASN A 6 18.68 -27.78 2.82
C ASN A 6 17.90 -27.95 4.14
N ARG A 7 18.58 -28.03 5.28
CA ARG A 7 17.98 -28.20 6.62
C ARG A 7 18.46 -27.14 7.62
N LEU A 8 18.97 -26.01 7.11
CA LEU A 8 19.54 -24.95 7.92
C LEU A 8 18.51 -24.34 8.88
N ALA A 9 17.29 -24.12 8.42
CA ALA A 9 16.20 -23.59 9.23
C ALA A 9 15.81 -24.58 10.34
N GLU A 10 15.60 -25.84 10.01
CA GLU A 10 15.28 -26.92 10.96
C GLU A 10 16.35 -27.03 12.05
N PHE A 11 17.64 -26.93 11.67
CA PHE A 11 18.74 -26.92 12.62
C PHE A 11 18.72 -25.70 13.55
N ILE A 12 18.54 -24.49 13.00
CA ILE A 12 18.59 -23.23 13.78
C ILE A 12 17.39 -23.08 14.72
N PHE A 13 16.23 -23.60 14.33
CA PHE A 13 15.01 -23.58 15.14
C PHE A 13 14.85 -24.84 16.02
N GLU A 14 15.88 -25.68 16.10
CA GLU A 14 15.89 -26.92 16.89
C GLU A 14 14.73 -27.89 16.57
N GLU A 15 14.30 -27.92 15.30
CA GLU A 15 13.23 -28.79 14.81
C GLU A 15 13.74 -30.17 14.35
N LEU A 16 15.07 -30.33 14.25
CA LEU A 16 15.70 -31.61 13.95
C LEU A 16 15.58 -32.58 15.14
N SER A 17 15.48 -33.88 14.85
CA SER A 17 15.51 -34.89 15.90
C SER A 17 16.89 -34.93 16.59
N ALA A 18 16.96 -35.42 17.83
CA ALA A 18 18.21 -35.52 18.58
C ALA A 18 19.39 -36.18 17.82
N PRO A 19 19.22 -37.30 17.09
CA PRO A 19 20.33 -37.87 16.30
C PRO A 19 20.73 -36.97 15.12
N GLU A 20 19.79 -36.31 14.46
CA GLU A 20 20.07 -35.38 13.35
C GLU A 20 20.78 -34.12 13.82
N MET A 21 20.44 -33.63 15.02
CA MET A 21 21.16 -32.52 15.66
C MET A 21 22.61 -32.88 15.97
N ALA A 22 22.88 -34.10 16.43
CA ALA A 22 24.24 -34.56 16.68
C ALA A 22 25.07 -34.62 15.39
N GLU A 23 24.49 -35.18 14.32
CA GLU A 23 25.12 -35.25 12.99
C GLU A 23 25.38 -33.86 12.40
N ALA A 24 24.42 -32.93 12.52
CA ALA A 24 24.58 -31.56 12.06
C ALA A 24 25.70 -30.81 12.80
N ASN A 25 25.80 -31.00 14.13
CA ASN A 25 26.87 -30.41 14.93
C ASN A 25 28.25 -30.98 14.59
N GLU A 26 28.35 -32.29 14.35
CA GLU A 26 29.59 -32.91 13.87
C GLU A 26 30.00 -32.36 12.51
N HIS A 27 29.04 -32.20 11.59
CA HIS A 27 29.30 -31.61 10.28
C HIS A 27 29.77 -30.15 10.37
N LEU A 28 29.17 -29.34 11.24
CA LEU A 28 29.58 -27.95 11.47
C LEU A 28 30.98 -27.83 12.05
N ALA A 29 31.44 -28.80 12.84
CA ALA A 29 32.82 -28.83 13.31
C ALA A 29 33.81 -28.99 12.15
N GLN A 30 33.43 -29.71 11.09
CA GLN A 30 34.31 -30.09 9.99
C GLN A 30 34.19 -29.19 8.75
N CYS A 31 33.06 -28.49 8.55
CA CYS A 31 32.78 -27.71 7.35
C CYS A 31 32.69 -26.20 7.64
N SER A 32 33.63 -25.41 7.12
CA SER A 32 33.61 -23.93 7.22
C SER A 32 32.41 -23.32 6.54
N ASP A 33 32.10 -23.77 5.33
CA ASP A 33 31.08 -23.15 4.49
C ASP A 33 29.69 -23.26 5.13
N CYS A 34 29.40 -24.38 5.80
CA CYS A 34 28.16 -24.55 6.55
C CYS A 34 28.12 -23.68 7.81
N ARG A 35 29.25 -23.43 8.48
CA ARG A 35 29.30 -22.48 9.61
C ARG A 35 29.01 -21.05 9.15
N ASP A 36 29.60 -20.64 8.03
CA ASP A 36 29.38 -19.31 7.47
C ASP A 36 27.91 -19.09 7.06
N GLN A 37 27.26 -20.13 6.51
CA GLN A 37 25.83 -20.10 6.19
C GLN A 37 24.96 -19.96 7.45
N VAL A 38 25.27 -20.71 8.52
CA VAL A 38 24.55 -20.60 9.80
C VAL A 38 24.71 -19.19 10.37
N GLU A 39 25.91 -18.64 10.39
CA GLU A 39 26.18 -17.30 10.89
C GLU A 39 25.42 -16.23 10.08
N GLN A 40 25.46 -16.32 8.74
CA GLN A 40 24.76 -15.41 7.86
C GLN A 40 23.24 -15.43 8.07
N PHE A 41 22.67 -16.63 8.26
CA PHE A 41 21.25 -16.77 8.57
C PHE A 41 20.89 -16.14 9.92
N GLN A 42 21.68 -16.41 10.97
CA GLN A 42 21.46 -15.84 12.30
C GLN A 42 21.51 -14.31 12.29
N ARG A 43 22.47 -13.72 11.55
CA ARG A 43 22.54 -12.26 11.36
C ARG A 43 21.28 -11.70 10.69
N THR A 44 20.82 -12.35 9.62
CA THR A 44 19.62 -11.92 8.88
C THR A 44 18.37 -12.02 9.75
N HIS A 45 18.23 -13.13 10.49
CA HIS A 45 17.12 -13.34 11.41
C HIS A 45 17.12 -12.31 12.55
N ALA A 46 18.29 -11.96 13.09
CA ALA A 46 18.43 -10.91 14.10
C ALA A 46 18.02 -9.53 13.55
N MET A 47 18.38 -9.21 12.30
CA MET A 47 17.92 -7.99 11.63
C MET A 47 16.40 -7.96 11.48
N LEU A 48 15.79 -9.08 11.03
CA LEU A 48 14.34 -9.19 10.88
C LEU A 48 13.59 -9.01 12.21
N ARG A 49 14.10 -9.61 13.30
CA ARG A 49 13.51 -9.42 14.65
C ARG A 49 13.63 -7.99 15.18
N ALA A 50 14.59 -7.20 14.70
CA ALA A 50 14.77 -5.83 15.14
C ALA A 50 13.76 -4.86 14.49
N LEU A 51 13.01 -5.30 13.47
CA LEU A 51 11.96 -4.48 12.88
C LEU A 51 10.79 -4.33 13.86
N PRO A 52 10.13 -3.15 13.88
CA PRO A 52 8.92 -2.96 14.64
C PRO A 52 7.80 -3.85 14.09
N ASP A 53 7.05 -4.48 15.00
CA ASP A 53 5.86 -5.23 14.63
C ASP A 53 4.76 -4.24 14.24
N LEU A 54 4.43 -4.19 12.96
CA LEU A 54 3.43 -3.28 12.39
C LEU A 54 2.16 -4.08 12.16
N ASP A 55 1.08 -3.71 12.85
CA ASP A 55 -0.23 -4.29 12.58
C ASP A 55 -0.62 -4.03 11.12
N PRO A 56 -1.01 -5.08 10.37
CA PRO A 56 -1.51 -4.89 9.01
C PRO A 56 -2.76 -4.00 9.06
N PRO A 57 -2.93 -3.06 8.12
CA PRO A 57 -4.06 -2.15 8.13
C PRO A 57 -5.38 -2.94 8.09
N GLN A 58 -6.16 -2.85 9.17
CA GLN A 58 -7.41 -3.61 9.38
C GLN A 58 -8.54 -3.26 8.39
N ARG A 59 -8.29 -2.35 7.46
CA ARG A 59 -9.25 -1.92 6.43
C ARG A 59 -8.63 -2.04 5.06
N ILE A 60 -8.42 -3.27 4.61
CA ILE A 60 -8.43 -3.56 3.17
C ILE A 60 -9.90 -3.44 2.74
N ILE A 61 -10.38 -2.21 2.53
CA ILE A 61 -11.67 -2.00 1.88
C ILE A 61 -11.42 -2.36 0.42
N PHE A 62 -11.84 -3.56 0.02
CA PHE A 62 -12.12 -3.85 -1.38
C PHE A 62 -13.27 -2.94 -1.77
N ALA A 63 -12.96 -1.70 -2.15
CA ALA A 63 -13.95 -0.80 -2.72
C ALA A 63 -14.50 -1.54 -3.95
N PRO A 64 -15.79 -1.93 -3.97
CA PRO A 64 -16.39 -2.38 -5.21
C PRO A 64 -16.22 -1.22 -6.20
N PRO A 65 -15.84 -1.48 -7.46
CA PRO A 65 -15.70 -0.42 -8.45
C PRO A 65 -16.97 0.43 -8.44
N GLU A 66 -16.81 1.75 -8.31
CA GLU A 66 -17.93 2.68 -8.23
C GLU A 66 -18.88 2.40 -9.40
N ARG A 67 -20.11 1.98 -9.09
CA ARG A 67 -21.11 1.72 -10.11
C ARG A 67 -21.36 3.04 -10.85
N PRO A 68 -21.29 3.05 -12.19
CA PRO A 68 -21.35 4.30 -12.93
C PRO A 68 -22.72 4.97 -12.73
N ALA A 69 -22.70 6.27 -12.44
CA ALA A 69 -23.85 7.05 -11.95
C ALA A 69 -25.10 7.00 -12.85
N TRP A 70 -24.93 6.69 -14.14
CA TRP A 70 -26.05 6.55 -15.09
C TRP A 70 -26.99 5.38 -14.76
N LEU A 71 -26.49 4.32 -14.10
CA LEU A 71 -27.33 3.19 -13.64
C LEU A 71 -28.27 3.58 -12.49
N ARG A 72 -27.99 4.69 -11.80
CA ARG A 72 -28.82 5.21 -10.70
C ARG A 72 -29.97 6.10 -11.18
N VAL A 73 -29.88 6.60 -12.41
CA VAL A 73 -30.89 7.45 -13.08
C VAL A 73 -31.86 6.60 -13.92
N PHE A 74 -31.55 5.32 -14.13
CA PHE A 74 -32.45 4.40 -14.82
C PHE A 74 -33.63 4.04 -13.90
N ASP A 75 -34.71 4.80 -14.02
CA ASP A 75 -35.94 4.64 -13.23
C ASP A 75 -36.65 3.34 -13.65
N TRP A 76 -36.39 2.25 -12.91
CA TRP A 76 -36.93 0.89 -13.18
C TRP A 76 -38.46 0.83 -13.20
N ARG A 77 -39.15 1.91 -12.80
CA ARG A 77 -40.60 2.04 -12.81
C ARG A 77 -41.22 2.00 -14.22
N LEU A 78 -40.43 2.25 -15.27
CA LEU A 78 -40.89 2.15 -16.67
C LEU A 78 -40.85 0.72 -17.24
N VAL A 79 -40.23 -0.25 -16.56
CA VAL A 79 -40.07 -1.64 -17.07
C VAL A 79 -41.02 -2.63 -16.38
N ALA A 80 -41.77 -2.18 -15.38
CA ALA A 80 -42.62 -3.05 -14.55
C ALA A 80 -43.72 -3.86 -15.29
N PRO A 81 -44.35 -3.41 -16.41
CA PRO A 81 -45.37 -4.24 -17.05
C PRO A 81 -44.79 -5.31 -17.99
N VAL A 82 -43.51 -5.22 -18.39
CA VAL A 82 -42.89 -6.19 -19.31
C VAL A 82 -42.27 -7.38 -18.55
N SER A 83 -41.86 -7.18 -17.29
CA SER A 83 -41.17 -8.24 -16.51
C SER A 83 -42.07 -9.39 -16.07
N ALA A 84 -43.39 -9.18 -15.93
CA ALA A 84 -44.31 -10.24 -15.50
C ALA A 84 -44.53 -11.31 -16.59
N ALA A 85 -44.67 -10.89 -17.85
CA ALA A 85 -44.82 -11.81 -18.97
C ALA A 85 -43.54 -12.61 -19.23
N VAL A 86 -42.38 -11.95 -19.16
CA VAL A 86 -41.07 -12.62 -19.33
C VAL A 86 -40.80 -13.60 -18.18
N ALA A 87 -41.13 -13.25 -16.93
CA ALA A 87 -40.98 -14.14 -15.80
C ALA A 87 -41.88 -15.39 -15.91
N LEU A 88 -43.11 -15.25 -16.39
CA LEU A 88 -43.99 -16.40 -16.66
C LEU A 88 -43.47 -17.28 -17.79
N ILE A 89 -42.97 -16.70 -18.89
CA ILE A 89 -42.38 -17.47 -19.99
C ILE A 89 -41.14 -18.24 -19.52
N VAL A 90 -40.27 -17.61 -18.72
CA VAL A 90 -39.09 -18.26 -18.16
C VAL A 90 -39.47 -19.34 -17.15
N ALA A 91 -40.47 -19.11 -16.28
CA ALA A 91 -40.94 -20.11 -15.33
C ALA A 91 -41.56 -21.33 -16.04
N VAL A 92 -42.33 -21.10 -17.11
CA VAL A 92 -42.90 -22.18 -17.94
C VAL A 92 -41.78 -22.93 -18.67
N LEU A 93 -40.79 -22.23 -19.24
CA LEU A 93 -39.63 -22.87 -19.88
C LEU A 93 -38.82 -23.72 -18.90
N LEU A 94 -38.60 -23.23 -17.67
CA LEU A 94 -37.90 -23.97 -16.61
C LEU A 94 -38.72 -25.18 -16.12
N ALA A 95 -40.05 -25.06 -16.05
CA ALA A 95 -40.92 -26.15 -15.66
C ALA A 95 -41.03 -27.25 -16.72
N LEU A 96 -40.90 -26.91 -18.01
CA LEU A 96 -40.91 -27.88 -19.11
C LEU A 96 -39.51 -28.41 -19.48
N SER A 97 -38.44 -27.77 -19.02
CA SER A 97 -37.09 -28.26 -19.26
C SER A 97 -36.78 -29.48 -18.39
N PRO A 98 -36.39 -30.63 -18.98
CA PRO A 98 -35.95 -31.77 -18.18
C PRO A 98 -34.72 -31.38 -17.37
N ASN A 99 -34.79 -31.55 -16.05
CA ASN A 99 -33.71 -31.27 -15.12
C ASN A 99 -32.45 -32.02 -15.58
N PRO A 100 -31.38 -31.35 -16.05
CA PRO A 100 -30.18 -32.07 -16.41
C PRO A 100 -29.61 -32.66 -15.14
N ALA A 101 -29.57 -34.00 -15.07
CA ALA A 101 -28.88 -34.70 -13.99
C ALA A 101 -27.47 -34.11 -13.83
N PRO A 102 -26.98 -33.90 -12.60
CA PRO A 102 -25.66 -33.32 -12.39
C PRO A 102 -24.62 -34.19 -13.08
N VAL A 103 -24.08 -33.69 -14.19
CA VAL A 103 -22.94 -34.30 -14.86
C VAL A 103 -21.75 -34.06 -13.93
N ILE A 104 -21.37 -35.10 -13.18
CA ILE A 104 -20.12 -35.11 -12.44
C ILE A 104 -19.01 -35.17 -13.49
N VAL A 105 -18.51 -34.01 -13.89
CA VAL A 105 -17.30 -33.91 -14.70
C VAL A 105 -16.14 -34.31 -13.77
N SER A 106 -15.68 -35.54 -13.89
CA SER A 106 -14.40 -35.95 -13.31
C SER A 106 -13.31 -35.22 -14.09
N VAL A 107 -12.83 -34.10 -13.56
CA VAL A 107 -11.68 -33.39 -14.10
C VAL A 107 -10.45 -34.24 -13.76
N PRO A 108 -9.77 -34.87 -14.75
CA PRO A 108 -8.54 -35.58 -14.48
C PRO A 108 -7.53 -34.59 -13.91
N ALA A 109 -6.82 -35.00 -12.84
CA ALA A 109 -5.81 -34.18 -12.18
C ALA A 109 -4.86 -33.60 -13.24
N PRO A 110 -4.70 -32.26 -13.32
CA PRO A 110 -3.82 -31.65 -14.29
C PRO A 110 -2.41 -32.19 -14.04
N ALA A 111 -1.78 -32.73 -15.11
CA ALA A 111 -0.37 -33.08 -15.07
C ALA A 111 0.42 -31.84 -14.59
N PRO A 112 1.48 -32.02 -13.76
CA PRO A 112 2.26 -30.89 -13.28
C PRO A 112 2.72 -30.06 -14.48
N PRO A 113 2.51 -28.73 -14.47
CA PRO A 113 2.95 -27.89 -15.56
C PRO A 113 4.45 -28.06 -15.71
N THR A 114 4.89 -28.42 -16.92
CA THR A 114 6.29 -28.37 -17.28
C THR A 114 6.69 -26.90 -17.31
N VAL A 115 7.31 -26.44 -16.21
CA VAL A 115 7.85 -25.08 -16.11
C VAL A 115 8.99 -24.97 -17.11
N GLN A 116 8.68 -24.44 -18.29
CA GLN A 116 9.68 -24.03 -19.25
C GLN A 116 10.37 -22.81 -18.66
N ALA A 117 11.67 -22.91 -18.41
CA ALA A 117 12.49 -21.80 -17.95
C ALA A 117 12.45 -20.68 -19.00
N GLN A 118 11.54 -19.74 -18.81
CA GLN A 118 11.53 -18.50 -19.59
C GLN A 118 12.81 -17.75 -19.23
N ASN A 119 13.60 -17.42 -20.23
CA ASN A 119 14.77 -16.57 -20.06
C ASN A 119 14.29 -15.15 -19.75
N VAL A 120 14.18 -14.83 -18.46
CA VAL A 120 13.76 -13.51 -17.98
C VAL A 120 14.95 -12.57 -18.10
N ASP A 121 14.80 -11.53 -18.90
CA ASP A 121 15.80 -10.46 -19.04
C ASP A 121 15.69 -9.49 -17.85
N TYR A 122 16.42 -9.81 -16.78
CA TYR A 122 16.45 -9.02 -15.55
C TYR A 122 16.99 -7.60 -15.78
N GLU A 123 17.97 -7.42 -16.69
CA GLU A 123 18.56 -6.10 -16.94
C GLU A 123 17.53 -5.15 -17.54
N ARG A 124 16.73 -5.65 -18.48
CA ARG A 124 15.61 -4.87 -19.03
C ARG A 124 14.62 -4.48 -17.94
N ILE A 125 14.14 -5.42 -17.14
CA ILE A 125 13.15 -5.17 -16.08
C ILE A 125 13.67 -4.12 -15.10
N VAL A 126 14.91 -4.28 -14.64
CA VAL A 126 15.53 -3.36 -13.68
C VAL A 126 15.69 -1.96 -14.30
N SER A 127 16.02 -1.85 -15.58
CA SER A 127 16.13 -0.55 -16.26
C SER A 127 14.78 0.15 -16.39
N GLU A 128 13.70 -0.59 -16.71
CA GLU A 128 12.34 -0.06 -16.81
C GLU A 128 11.83 0.42 -15.44
N VAL A 129 12.08 -0.35 -14.38
CA VAL A 129 11.71 0.03 -13.00
C VAL A 129 12.46 1.29 -12.56
N ARG A 130 13.78 1.39 -12.79
CA ARG A 130 14.52 2.62 -12.47
C ARG A 130 14.01 3.82 -13.25
N GLN A 131 13.60 3.61 -14.51
CA GLN A 131 13.07 4.70 -15.32
C GLN A 131 11.70 5.18 -14.80
N SER A 132 10.81 4.26 -14.44
CA SER A 132 9.50 4.62 -13.88
C SER A 132 9.62 5.32 -12.53
N GLU A 133 10.53 4.86 -11.67
CA GLU A 133 10.81 5.47 -10.37
C GLU A 133 11.32 6.91 -10.51
N ARG A 134 12.24 7.18 -11.45
CA ARG A 134 12.73 8.55 -11.71
C ARG A 134 11.62 9.50 -12.16
N VAL A 135 10.74 9.03 -13.05
CA VAL A 135 9.61 9.83 -13.52
C VAL A 135 8.66 10.14 -12.37
N TRP A 136 8.28 9.13 -11.59
CA TRP A 136 7.41 9.30 -10.43
C TRP A 136 8.03 10.26 -9.40
N LEU A 137 9.30 10.08 -9.06
CA LEU A 137 10.01 10.91 -8.07
C LEU A 137 10.08 12.37 -8.51
N SER A 138 10.39 12.63 -9.79
CA SER A 138 10.42 14.00 -10.32
C SER A 138 9.05 14.69 -10.24
N GLY A 139 7.96 13.96 -10.51
CA GLY A 139 6.61 14.48 -10.39
C GLY A 139 6.20 14.78 -8.94
N GLU A 140 6.64 13.95 -7.99
CA GLU A 140 6.35 14.19 -6.56
C GLU A 140 7.18 15.35 -6.00
N LEU A 141 8.44 15.51 -6.43
CA LEU A 141 9.27 16.66 -6.09
C LEU A 141 8.68 17.98 -6.61
N ASP A 142 8.25 18.03 -7.88
CA ASP A 142 7.61 19.23 -8.45
C ASP A 142 6.32 19.63 -7.68
N LYS A 143 5.51 18.65 -7.26
CA LYS A 143 4.34 18.93 -6.41
C LYS A 143 4.74 19.51 -5.06
N ARG A 144 5.79 18.96 -4.42
CA ARG A 144 6.29 19.46 -3.13
C ARG A 144 6.88 20.86 -3.27
N ASP A 145 7.61 21.13 -4.33
CA ASP A 145 8.17 22.46 -4.61
C ASP A 145 7.06 23.50 -4.79
N LYS A 146 6.01 23.18 -5.55
CA LYS A 146 4.82 24.06 -5.69
C LYS A 146 4.12 24.31 -4.36
N GLN A 147 4.05 23.29 -3.50
CA GLN A 147 3.46 23.43 -2.17
C GLN A 147 4.32 24.33 -1.28
N ILE A 148 5.65 24.17 -1.30
CA ILE A 148 6.60 25.02 -0.58
C ILE A 148 6.46 26.48 -1.05
N GLN A 149 6.43 26.73 -2.36
CA GLN A 149 6.24 28.07 -2.91
C GLN A 149 4.93 28.70 -2.46
N ARG A 150 3.83 27.93 -2.45
CA ARG A 150 2.53 28.42 -1.95
C ARG A 150 2.61 28.83 -0.48
N LEU A 151 3.20 27.98 0.37
CA LEU A 151 3.35 28.25 1.79
C LEU A 151 4.26 29.46 2.05
N GLN A 152 5.34 29.62 1.28
CA GLN A 152 6.20 30.80 1.35
C GLN A 152 5.44 32.08 1.00
N GLY A 153 4.58 32.05 -0.03
CA GLY A 153 3.72 33.18 -0.37
C GLY A 153 2.72 33.53 0.74
N GLU A 154 2.14 32.51 1.37
CA GLU A 154 1.22 32.69 2.51
C GLU A 154 1.93 33.27 3.75
N LEU A 155 3.14 32.79 4.06
CA LEU A 155 3.96 33.35 5.13
C LEU A 155 4.34 34.81 4.86
N ALA A 156 4.69 35.15 3.62
CA ALA A 156 4.97 36.53 3.23
C ALA A 156 3.74 37.43 3.38
N TYR A 157 2.55 36.92 3.09
CA TYR A 157 1.29 37.64 3.31
C TYR A 157 1.05 37.93 4.80
N TYR A 158 1.25 36.95 5.68
CA TYR A 158 1.09 37.15 7.12
C TYR A 158 2.14 38.10 7.72
N ASP A 159 3.39 38.04 7.26
CA ASP A 159 4.43 38.99 7.67
C ASP A 159 4.06 40.43 7.27
N TYR A 160 3.55 40.62 6.05
CA TYR A 160 3.02 41.92 5.61
C TYR A 160 1.87 42.41 6.49
N LEU A 161 0.89 41.56 6.78
CA LEU A 161 -0.26 41.89 7.61
C LEU A 161 0.15 42.26 9.04
N GLN A 162 1.10 41.52 9.62
CA GLN A 162 1.63 41.82 10.96
C GLN A 162 2.30 43.20 10.99
N LYS A 163 3.10 43.52 9.97
CA LYS A 163 3.74 44.84 9.85
C LYS A 163 2.74 45.97 9.67
N SER A 164 1.67 45.76 8.90
CA SER A 164 0.64 46.80 8.72
C SER A 164 -0.12 47.06 10.02
N VAL A 165 -0.53 46.01 10.72
CA VAL A 165 -1.22 46.13 12.01
C VAL A 165 -0.30 46.82 13.03
N LEU A 166 0.97 46.44 13.10
CA LEU A 166 1.94 47.07 14.00
C LEU A 166 2.11 48.57 13.69
N LYS A 167 2.14 48.95 12.42
CA LYS A 167 2.22 50.35 12.02
C LYS A 167 0.97 51.13 12.46
N GLU A 168 -0.22 50.59 12.20
CA GLU A 168 -1.48 51.21 12.59
C GLU A 168 -1.60 51.37 14.11
N THR A 169 -1.14 50.39 14.89
CA THR A 169 -1.14 50.51 16.36
C THR A 169 -0.21 51.59 16.86
N TRP A 170 0.99 51.74 16.27
CA TRP A 170 1.90 52.84 16.57
C TRP A 170 1.32 54.21 16.19
N ASP A 171 0.74 54.34 15.01
CA ASP A 171 0.12 55.59 14.55
C ASP A 171 -1.05 55.99 15.45
N ASN A 172 -1.90 55.03 15.85
CA ASN A 172 -3.00 55.26 16.77
C ASN A 172 -2.51 55.66 18.17
N ALA A 173 -1.48 55.01 18.71
CA ALA A 173 -0.91 55.35 20.00
C ALA A 173 -0.34 56.78 20.02
N SER A 174 0.37 57.18 18.95
CA SER A 174 0.89 58.54 18.77
C SER A 174 -0.25 59.57 18.71
N ASN A 175 -1.30 59.29 17.96
CA ASN A 175 -2.47 60.17 17.87
C ASN A 175 -3.16 60.36 19.23
N ILE A 176 -3.31 59.29 20.03
CA ILE A 176 -3.88 59.37 21.38
C ILE A 176 -3.03 60.27 22.27
N GLN A 177 -1.70 60.14 22.23
CA GLN A 177 -0.79 61.00 23.00
C GLN A 177 -0.91 62.48 22.61
N LEU A 178 -0.98 62.78 21.31
CA LEU A 178 -1.18 64.15 20.83
C LEU A 178 -2.52 64.75 21.27
N LEU A 179 -3.59 63.93 21.28
CA LEU A 179 -4.89 64.36 21.78
C LEU A 179 -4.87 64.63 23.29
N ALA A 180 -4.19 63.80 24.07
CA ALA A 180 -4.01 64.01 25.51
C ALA A 180 -3.24 65.30 25.81
N GLN A 181 -2.11 65.55 25.13
CA GLN A 181 -1.33 66.80 25.27
C GLN A 181 -2.14 68.05 24.89
N ARG A 182 -2.98 67.95 23.86
CA ARG A 182 -3.86 69.07 23.47
C ARG A 182 -4.96 69.32 24.49
N ALA A 183 -5.46 68.29 25.17
CA ALA A 183 -6.42 68.45 26.25
C ALA A 183 -5.79 69.17 27.45
N GLU A 184 -4.60 68.74 27.88
CA GLU A 184 -3.87 69.33 29.01
C GLU A 184 -3.47 70.81 28.80
N SER A 185 -3.23 71.22 27.56
CA SER A 185 -2.86 72.61 27.25
C SER A 185 -4.04 73.58 27.09
N ARG A 186 -5.28 73.08 27.18
CA ARG A 186 -6.51 73.90 27.12
C ARG A 186 -7.10 74.20 28.50
N ASP A 187 -6.64 73.53 29.54
CA ASP A 187 -6.96 73.79 30.95
C ASP A 187 -5.92 74.75 31.57
#